data_AF-A0A076L853-F1
#
_entry.id   AF-A0A076L853-F1
#
_cell.length_a   1.000
_cell.length_b   1.000
_cell.length_c   1.000
_cell.angle_alpha   90.00
_cell.angle_beta   90.00
_cell.angle_gamma   90.00
#
_symmetry.space_group_name_H-M   'P 1'
#
loop_
_entity.id
_entity.type
_entity.pdbx_description
1 polymer ?
#
loop_
_entity_poly.entity_id
_entity_poly.type
_entity_poly.pdbx_seq_one_letter_code
_entity_poly.pdbx_strand_id
1 'polypeptide(L)' 'IVPYMGPRPPIGIHRYVFVAFRQQNPMVVMMAPQARHNFSTRAFAAQYGLGLPVAAVYFNAQKEPANKKR' A
#
# COMPACT_ATOMS: atom_id res chain seq x y z
N ILE A 1 -9.08 -7.59 -5.52
CA ILE A 1 -8.97 -8.14 -4.14
C ILE A 1 -9.29 -7.11 -3.07
N VAL A 2 -8.68 -5.90 -3.07
CA VAL A 2 -9.01 -4.85 -2.08
C VAL A 2 -9.25 -3.53 -2.81
N PRO A 3 -10.36 -2.80 -2.58
CA PRO A 3 -10.59 -1.51 -3.22
C PRO A 3 -9.63 -0.43 -2.70
N TYR A 4 -9.26 0.49 -3.58
CA TYR A 4 -8.39 1.62 -3.26
C TYR A 4 -9.01 2.51 -2.19
N MET A 5 -8.19 2.95 -1.23
CA MET A 5 -8.54 3.98 -0.26
C MET A 5 -7.48 5.08 -0.33
N GLY A 6 -7.91 6.29 -0.66
CA GLY A 6 -7.01 7.44 -0.77
C GLY A 6 -6.34 7.82 0.57
N PRO A 7 -5.23 8.57 0.51
CA PRO A 7 -4.48 8.97 1.69
C PRO A 7 -5.33 9.86 2.61
N ARG A 8 -5.48 9.43 3.87
CA ARG A 8 -6.14 10.19 4.95
C ARG A 8 -5.35 10.03 6.26
N PRO A 9 -4.11 10.53 6.33
CA PRO A 9 -3.25 10.34 7.50
C PRO A 9 -3.83 11.10 8.72
N PRO A 10 -3.88 10.47 9.91
CA PRO A 10 -4.49 11.10 11.09
C PRO A 10 -3.59 12.16 11.74
N ILE A 11 -2.29 11.86 11.86
CA ILE A 11 -1.29 12.70 12.54
C ILE A 11 0.05 12.58 11.81
N GLY A 12 0.71 13.72 11.60
CA GLY A 12 2.05 13.79 11.01
C GLY A 12 2.10 13.51 9.51
N ILE A 13 3.32 13.28 9.03
CA ILE A 13 3.63 13.00 7.61
C ILE A 13 3.77 11.49 7.42
N HIS A 14 2.94 10.90 6.57
CA HIS A 14 2.91 9.48 6.26
C HIS A 14 3.46 9.23 4.85
N ARG A 15 4.21 8.13 4.70
CA ARG A 15 4.67 7.63 3.40
C ARG A 15 3.62 6.70 2.81
N TYR A 16 3.16 7.01 1.61
CA TYR A 16 2.31 6.14 0.80
C TYR A 16 3.16 5.54 -0.31
N VAL A 17 3.31 4.21 -0.29
CA VAL A 17 4.25 3.48 -1.14
C VAL A 17 3.48 2.65 -2.16
N PHE A 18 3.77 2.86 -3.44
CA PHE A 18 3.36 1.97 -4.51
C PHE A 18 4.50 1.02 -4.83
N VAL A 19 4.22 -0.27 -4.88
CA VAL A 19 5.20 -1.31 -5.18
C VAL A 19 4.61 -2.23 -6.24
N ALA A 20 5.36 -2.47 -7.31
CA ALA A 20 5.01 -3.40 -8.38
C ALA A 20 5.88 -4.65 -8.31
N PHE A 21 5.26 -5.82 -8.46
CA PHE A 21 5.93 -7.11 -8.52
C PHE A 21 5.62 -7.80 -9.84
N ARG A 22 6.59 -8.53 -10.39
CA ARG A 22 6.36 -9.38 -11.56
C ARG A 22 5.76 -10.71 -11.10
N GLN A 23 4.55 -11.01 -11.59
CA GLN A 23 3.91 -12.30 -11.39
C GLN A 23 4.57 -13.33 -12.33
N GLN A 24 5.10 -14.43 -11.79
CA GLN A 24 5.78 -15.43 -12.61
C GLN A 24 4.81 -16.35 -13.37
N ASN A 25 3.64 -16.62 -12.78
CA ASN A 25 2.58 -17.45 -13.36
C ASN A 25 1.24 -16.68 -13.31
N PRO A 26 0.25 -17.06 -14.14
CA PRO A 26 -1.11 -16.56 -14.01
C PRO A 26 -1.61 -16.81 -12.58
N MET A 27 -1.78 -15.74 -11.81
CA MET A 27 -2.07 -15.84 -10.38
C MET A 27 -3.58 -15.98 -10.20
N VAL A 28 -4.05 -17.20 -10.00
CA VAL A 28 -5.49 -17.51 -9.96
C VAL A 28 -6.11 -17.21 -8.58
N VAL A 29 -5.32 -17.21 -7.50
CA VAL A 29 -5.87 -17.08 -6.13
C VAL A 29 -4.95 -16.27 -5.21
N MET A 30 -5.07 -14.93 -5.21
CA MET A 30 -4.61 -14.11 -4.09
C MET A 30 -5.80 -13.85 -3.15
N MET A 31 -5.59 -14.07 -1.86
CA MET A 31 -6.59 -13.77 -0.85
C MET A 31 -6.44 -12.32 -0.41
N ALA A 32 -7.57 -11.62 -0.25
CA ALA A 32 -7.55 -10.31 0.36
C ALA A 32 -7.08 -10.45 1.82
N PRO A 33 -6.22 -9.55 2.31
CA PRO A 33 -5.90 -9.51 3.74
C PRO A 33 -7.17 -9.24 4.54
N GLN A 34 -7.31 -9.91 5.69
CA GLN A 34 -8.46 -9.78 6.58
C GLN A 34 -8.59 -8.37 7.17
N ALA A 35 -7.45 -7.68 7.33
CA ALA A 35 -7.39 -6.31 7.83
C ALA A 35 -6.40 -5.47 7.03
N ARG A 36 -6.66 -4.16 6.94
CA ARG A 36 -5.76 -3.19 6.29
C ARG A 36 -4.60 -2.78 7.20
N HIS A 37 -4.82 -2.74 8.51
CA HIS A 37 -3.76 -2.45 9.48
C HIS A 37 -2.83 -3.66 9.59
N ASN A 38 -1.57 -3.43 9.97
CA ASN A 38 -0.54 -4.46 10.10
C ASN A 38 -0.25 -5.28 8.82
N PHE A 39 -0.62 -4.77 7.64
CA PHE A 39 -0.22 -5.37 6.37
C PHE A 39 1.29 -5.21 6.14
N SER A 40 1.95 -6.28 5.72
CA SER A 40 3.39 -6.28 5.39
C SER A 40 3.60 -6.69 3.94
N THR A 41 4.04 -5.75 3.11
CA THR A 41 4.35 -5.99 1.69
C THR A 41 5.42 -7.07 1.50
N ARG A 42 6.39 -7.15 2.42
CA ARG A 42 7.46 -8.18 2.38
C ARG A 42 6.93 -9.57 2.67
N ALA A 43 6.11 -9.72 3.71
CA ALA A 43 5.48 -11.00 4.03
C ALA A 43 4.53 -11.45 2.90
N PHE A 44 3.79 -10.51 2.33
CA PHE A 44 2.92 -10.74 1.18
C PHE A 44 3.70 -11.26 -0.05
N ALA A 45 4.82 -10.60 -0.39
CA ALA A 45 5.68 -11.02 -1.49
C ALA A 45 6.28 -12.42 -1.27
N ALA A 46 6.68 -12.74 -0.04
CA ALA A 46 7.20 -14.06 0.31
C ALA A 46 6.11 -15.14 0.21
N GLN A 47 4.91 -14.88 0.75
CA GLN A 47 3.77 -15.82 0.71
C GLN A 47 3.37 -16.22 -0.71
N TYR A 48 3.41 -15.26 -1.64
CA TYR A 48 3.00 -15.48 -3.04
C TYR A 48 4.17 -15.67 -4.01
N GLY A 49 5.41 -15.82 -3.51
CA GLY A 49 6.58 -16.06 -4.35
C GLY A 49 6.85 -14.95 -5.39
N LEU A 50 6.56 -13.69 -5.04
CA LEU A 50 6.65 -12.55 -5.95
C LEU A 50 8.10 -12.08 -6.20
N GLY A 51 9.04 -12.53 -5.38
CA GLY A 51 10.44 -12.11 -5.42
C GLY A 51 10.63 -10.63 -5.03
N LEU A 52 11.59 -9.98 -5.66
CA LEU A 52 11.91 -8.57 -5.43
C LEU A 52 10.96 -7.65 -6.22
N PRO A 53 10.68 -6.44 -5.70
CA PRO A 53 9.89 -5.46 -6.43
C PRO A 53 10.63 -5.03 -7.72
N VAL A 54 9.88 -4.92 -8.82
CA VAL A 54 10.42 -4.45 -10.11
C VAL A 54 10.34 -2.94 -10.26
N ALA A 55 9.45 -2.29 -9.51
CA ALA A 55 9.36 -0.85 -9.40
C ALA A 55 8.77 -0.46 -8.05
N ALA A 56 9.18 0.69 -7.54
CA ALA A 56 8.59 1.30 -6.36
C ALA A 56 8.66 2.82 -6.45
N VAL A 57 7.59 3.49 -6.03
CA VAL A 57 7.56 4.94 -5.84
C VAL A 57 6.83 5.25 -4.55
N TYR A 58 7.12 6.39 -3.94
CA TYR A 58 6.38 6.84 -2.77
C TYR A 58 6.14 8.34 -2.82
N PHE A 59 5.12 8.77 -2.08
CA PHE A 59 4.90 10.17 -1.78
C PHE A 59 4.60 10.33 -0.30
N ASN A 60 4.81 11.55 0.19
CA ASN A 60 4.45 11.95 1.53
C ASN A 60 3.09 12.63 1.51
N ALA A 61 2.23 12.33 2.50
CA ALA A 61 1.00 13.06 2.73
C ALA A 61 0.80 13.33 4.21
N GLN A 62 0.11 14.42 4.51
CA GLN A 62 -0.28 14.81 5.86
C GLN A 62 -1.75 15.23 5.85
N LYS A 63 -2.34 15.36 7.04
CA LYS A 63 -3.72 15.81 7.19
C LYS A 63 -3.86 17.20 6.56
N GLU A 64 -4.91 17.41 5.76
CA GLU A 64 -5.17 18.73 5.20
C GLU A 64 -5.31 19.75 6.35
N PRO A 65 -4.64 20.92 6.24
CA PRO A 65 -4.84 22.00 7.20
C PRO A 65 -6.31 22.40 7.21
N ALA A 66 -6.89 22.55 8.41
CA ALA A 66 -8.23 23.11 8.51
C ALA A 66 -8.19 24.55 7.98
N ASN A 67 -8.95 24.84 6.92
CA ASN A 67 -9.09 26.20 6.41
C ASN A 67 -9.92 27.03 7.42
N LYS A 68 -9.26 27.62 8.41
CA LYS A 68 -9.89 28.63 9.27
C LYS A 68 -9.85 29.95 8.50
N LYS A 69 -11.00 30.38 7.98
CA LYS A 69 -11.18 31.77 7.51
C LYS A 69 -10.82 32.69 8.69
N ARG A 70 -9.77 33.51 8.53
CA ARG A 70 -9.44 34.60 9.47
C ARG A 70 -10.36 35.78 9.24
#